data_AF-A0A1G5G0N6-F1
#
_entry.id   AF-A0A1G5G0N6-F1
#
_cell.length_a   1.000
_cell.length_b   1.000
_cell.length_c   1.000
_cell.angle_alpha   90.00
_cell.angle_beta   90.00
_cell.angle_gamma   90.00
#
_symmetry.space_group_name_H-M   'P 1'
#
loop_
_entity.id
_entity.type
_entity.pdbx_description
1 polymer ?
#
loop_
_entity_poly.entity_id
_entity_poly.type
_entity_poly.pdbx_seq_one_letter_code
_entity_poly.pdbx_strand_id
1 'polypeptide(L)'
;MNNIVIRKETKDDFYSTELMTMRAFWNLHGPGCNEHYLVHRLREAREYLPKLSRVAEIDGKIVGAIFYSKARVVDGDKEHEVLCFGPLAVEPIYCNMGIGGRLLEETIALAREAGYKGIVICGEPQYYPRHGFKTCDHFGIIHPAFGNSDAFMAYPLSDEFEKVHGYFYEAPVFEEGEDERSVQEFTKGFPYYKPLKLSCQWLHIEKLGRISEVGRNSYKIRFWEQEISARLKGNFFEKNPDIVPVVGDYVTFLYNRRGDSIIVSVCERSTFLQRPDQAKTGVMQNMVSNVDYCFIVTSLNEDYSYNRIARYVSIALQGGAIPVVVLTKTDLCNNVGRYIREVESISDKAEVHAISALYNIGLDELDKYFKPGKTICLMGSSGAGKSTLINAITGEETMKTSEIREDDDKGRHTTTHRQMICLENGVSIIDTPGMREIGMANTQDGIDDTFSDILELESQCRFSDCRHDTEPGCAIKAAIESGELSLERYELYKNLGAENTRNYAKKKMISKWQKEYKKYGKIR
;
A
#
# COMPACT_ATOMS: atom_id res chain seq x y z
N MET A 1 -15.01 29.39 10.97
CA MET A 1 -14.76 28.81 12.31
C MET A 1 -15.56 27.53 12.37
N ASN A 2 -14.92 26.37 12.52
CA ASN A 2 -15.65 25.10 12.51
C ASN A 2 -16.49 25.00 13.78
N ASN A 3 -17.79 24.78 13.62
CA ASN A 3 -18.74 24.63 14.71
C ASN A 3 -18.55 23.23 15.32
N ILE A 4 -17.46 23.02 16.08
CA ILE A 4 -17.24 21.74 16.77
C ILE A 4 -18.21 21.70 17.95
N VAL A 5 -19.12 20.73 17.90
CA VAL A 5 -20.08 20.42 18.95
C VAL A 5 -19.53 19.27 19.78
N ILE A 6 -19.44 19.44 21.09
CA ILE A 6 -19.08 18.36 22.01
C ILE A 6 -20.34 17.91 22.73
N ARG A 7 -20.61 16.60 22.70
CA ARG A 7 -21.82 16.02 23.29
C ARG A 7 -21.55 14.61 23.78
N LYS A 8 -22.54 14.06 24.51
CA LYS A 8 -22.55 12.64 24.85
C LYS A 8 -22.70 11.80 23.59
N GLU A 9 -22.03 10.66 23.59
CA GLU A 9 -22.24 9.62 22.58
C GLU A 9 -23.64 9.00 22.76
N THR A 10 -24.28 8.68 21.63
CA THR A 10 -25.52 7.92 21.55
C THR A 10 -25.27 6.58 20.87
N LYS A 11 -26.20 5.64 20.98
CA LYS A 11 -26.05 4.33 20.32
C LYS A 11 -25.92 4.43 18.80
N ASP A 12 -26.56 5.42 18.19
CA ASP A 12 -26.50 5.66 16.74
C ASP A 12 -25.11 6.13 16.28
N ASP A 13 -24.29 6.65 17.21
CA ASP A 13 -22.92 7.09 16.92
C ASP A 13 -21.91 5.94 16.92
N PHE A 14 -22.22 4.79 17.54
CA PHE A 14 -21.22 3.78 17.91
C PHE A 14 -20.35 3.35 16.73
N TYR A 15 -20.96 2.99 15.60
CA TYR A 15 -20.23 2.61 14.39
C TYR A 15 -19.32 3.74 13.88
N SER A 16 -19.82 4.98 13.84
CA SER A 16 -19.05 6.13 13.36
C SER A 16 -17.87 6.44 14.28
N THR A 17 -18.06 6.31 15.60
CA THR A 17 -17.00 6.52 16.59
C THR A 17 -15.95 5.42 16.53
N GLU A 18 -16.37 4.16 16.39
CA GLU A 18 -15.46 3.02 16.24
C GLU A 18 -14.65 3.14 14.95
N LEU A 19 -15.29 3.48 13.82
CA LEU A 19 -14.61 3.71 12.55
C LEU A 19 -13.58 4.85 12.64
N MET A 20 -13.98 5.99 13.23
CA MET A 20 -13.07 7.12 13.44
C MET A 20 -11.90 6.75 14.36
N THR A 21 -12.15 5.96 15.41
CA THR A 21 -11.11 5.45 16.31
C THR A 21 -10.16 4.51 15.57
N MET A 22 -10.69 3.56 14.79
CA MET A 22 -9.88 2.68 13.95
C MET A 22 -8.94 3.50 13.08
N ARG A 23 -9.47 4.51 12.38
CA ARG A 23 -8.70 5.40 11.51
C ARG A 23 -7.64 6.21 12.25
N ALA A 24 -7.94 6.69 13.46
CA ALA A 24 -7.00 7.47 14.26
C ALA A 24 -5.75 6.68 14.67
N PHE A 25 -5.88 5.37 14.86
CA PHE A 25 -4.81 4.49 15.36
C PHE A 25 -4.28 3.50 14.30
N TRP A 26 -4.92 3.36 13.14
CA TRP A 26 -4.51 2.41 12.11
C TRP A 26 -3.07 2.63 11.65
N ASN A 27 -2.23 1.60 11.76
CA ASN A 27 -0.81 1.63 11.42
C ASN A 27 0.04 2.61 12.26
N LEU A 28 -0.49 3.13 13.38
CA LEU A 28 0.20 4.12 14.23
C LEU A 28 1.25 3.47 15.14
N HIS A 29 0.84 2.45 15.90
CA HIS A 29 1.68 1.74 16.88
C HIS A 29 2.21 0.39 16.37
N GLY A 30 1.64 -0.11 15.28
CA GLY A 30 1.95 -1.41 14.68
C GLY A 30 1.05 -1.66 13.47
N PRO A 31 1.16 -2.78 12.76
CA PRO A 31 0.27 -3.10 11.64
C PRO A 31 -1.19 -3.23 12.12
N GLY A 32 -2.11 -2.45 11.53
CA GLY A 32 -3.50 -2.41 11.97
C GLY A 32 -3.68 -1.58 13.25
N CYS A 33 -4.72 -1.87 14.02
CA CYS A 33 -4.96 -1.32 15.35
C CYS A 33 -6.01 -2.15 16.11
N ASN A 34 -6.16 -1.93 17.42
CA ASN A 34 -7.11 -2.65 18.29
C ASN A 34 -8.11 -1.69 18.96
N GLU A 35 -7.88 -0.38 18.87
CA GLU A 35 -8.51 0.66 19.67
C GLU A 35 -10.02 0.80 19.38
N HIS A 36 -10.47 0.50 18.17
CA HIS A 36 -11.90 0.47 17.85
C HIS A 36 -12.63 -0.69 18.52
N TYR A 37 -11.98 -1.85 18.65
CA TYR A 37 -12.52 -2.97 19.41
C TYR A 37 -12.46 -2.71 20.92
N LEU A 38 -11.40 -2.07 21.41
CA LEU A 38 -11.32 -1.60 22.79
C LEU A 38 -12.48 -0.65 23.12
N VAL A 39 -12.79 0.32 22.25
CA VAL A 39 -13.95 1.21 22.41
C VAL A 39 -15.25 0.43 22.49
N HIS A 40 -15.44 -0.57 21.62
CA HIS A 40 -16.61 -1.45 21.68
C HIS A 40 -16.74 -2.14 23.05
N ARG A 41 -15.67 -2.78 23.51
CA ARG A 41 -15.61 -3.50 24.79
C ARG A 41 -15.75 -2.59 26.01
N LEU A 42 -15.20 -1.39 25.94
CA LEU A 42 -15.31 -0.38 27.00
C LEU A 42 -16.78 -0.08 27.30
N ARG A 43 -17.66 0.04 26.28
CA ARG A 43 -19.08 0.33 26.53
C ARG A 43 -19.81 -0.75 27.33
N GLU A 44 -19.27 -1.96 27.35
CA GLU A 44 -19.79 -3.11 28.11
C GLU A 44 -19.12 -3.27 29.49
N ALA A 45 -17.97 -2.61 29.71
CA ALA A 45 -17.21 -2.73 30.94
C ALA A 45 -17.91 -2.04 32.12
N ARG A 46 -17.79 -2.65 33.30
CA ARG A 46 -18.38 -2.12 34.54
C ARG A 46 -17.78 -0.76 34.94
N GLU A 47 -16.50 -0.58 34.64
CA GLU A 47 -15.71 0.61 34.98
C GLU A 47 -16.00 1.78 34.05
N TYR A 48 -16.71 1.59 32.94
CA TYR A 48 -16.95 2.61 31.94
C TYR A 48 -17.83 3.76 32.45
N LEU A 49 -17.43 4.99 32.10
CA LEU A 49 -18.06 6.23 32.53
C LEU A 49 -18.69 6.97 31.34
N PRO A 50 -19.89 6.59 30.88
CA PRO A 50 -20.57 7.25 29.76
C PRO A 50 -20.96 8.70 30.07
N LYS A 51 -21.07 9.07 31.36
CA LYS A 51 -21.37 10.44 31.77
C LYS A 51 -20.21 11.40 31.54
N LEU A 52 -18.97 10.90 31.55
CA LEU A 52 -17.75 11.67 31.27
C LEU A 52 -17.33 11.57 29.81
N SER A 53 -17.51 10.40 29.18
CA SER A 53 -17.13 10.17 27.78
C SER A 53 -17.85 11.12 26.81
N ARG A 54 -17.15 11.62 25.80
CA ARG A 54 -17.66 12.62 24.85
C ARG A 54 -17.25 12.29 23.43
N VAL A 55 -18.10 12.70 22.49
CA VAL A 55 -17.78 12.77 21.07
C VAL A 55 -17.75 14.24 20.62
N ALA A 56 -16.91 14.52 19.65
CA ALA A 56 -16.84 15.79 18.94
C ALA A 56 -17.42 15.61 17.54
N GLU A 57 -18.28 16.53 17.15
CA GLU A 57 -19.00 16.51 15.89
C GLU A 57 -18.72 17.79 15.09
N ILE A 58 -18.55 17.65 13.77
CA ILE A 58 -18.51 18.74 12.81
C ILE A 58 -19.44 18.37 11.65
N ASP A 59 -20.40 19.23 11.34
CA ASP A 59 -21.34 19.07 10.23
C ASP A 59 -22.03 17.69 10.20
N GLY A 60 -22.49 17.21 11.37
CA GLY A 60 -23.16 15.90 11.48
C GLY A 60 -22.22 14.69 11.53
N LYS A 61 -20.89 14.89 11.43
CA LYS A 61 -19.91 13.79 11.42
C LYS A 61 -19.13 13.75 12.72
N ILE A 62 -18.99 12.55 13.29
CA ILE A 62 -18.08 12.30 14.41
C ILE A 62 -16.63 12.48 13.93
N VAL A 63 -15.90 13.37 14.58
CA VAL A 63 -14.50 13.72 14.22
C VAL A 63 -13.53 13.56 15.38
N GLY A 64 -14.02 13.20 16.56
CA GLY A 64 -13.18 12.86 17.71
C GLY A 64 -14.01 12.27 18.83
N ALA A 65 -13.34 11.57 19.75
CA ALA A 65 -13.96 10.98 20.92
C ALA A 65 -12.95 10.80 22.05
N ILE A 66 -13.45 10.79 23.28
CA ILE A 66 -12.68 10.47 24.48
C ILE A 66 -13.52 9.58 25.39
N PHE A 67 -12.93 8.47 25.83
CA PHE A 67 -13.60 7.44 26.63
C PHE A 67 -12.98 7.34 28.01
N TYR A 68 -13.81 7.43 29.05
CA TYR A 68 -13.35 7.36 30.45
C TYR A 68 -13.76 6.04 31.10
N SER A 69 -12.87 5.54 31.96
CA SER A 69 -13.15 4.44 32.87
C SER A 69 -12.66 4.78 34.28
N LYS A 70 -13.18 4.06 35.27
CA LYS A 70 -12.58 4.01 36.60
C LYS A 70 -11.26 3.24 36.54
N ALA A 71 -10.32 3.67 37.37
CA ALA A 71 -9.07 3.00 37.65
C ALA A 71 -8.76 3.16 39.14
N ARG A 72 -7.70 2.50 39.62
CA ARG A 72 -7.33 2.53 41.03
C ARG A 72 -5.84 2.68 41.23
N VAL A 73 -5.46 3.36 42.31
CA VAL A 73 -4.10 3.39 42.84
C VAL A 73 -4.11 2.73 44.21
N VAL A 74 -3.25 1.74 44.40
CA VAL A 74 -3.21 0.91 45.60
C VAL A 74 -1.89 1.09 46.34
N ASP A 75 -1.95 1.48 47.60
CA ASP A 75 -0.81 1.60 48.52
C ASP A 75 -1.08 0.77 49.77
N GLY A 76 -0.50 -0.45 49.81
CA GLY A 76 -0.79 -1.43 50.84
C GLY A 76 -2.29 -1.78 50.90
N ASP A 77 -2.93 -1.51 52.04
CA ASP A 77 -4.37 -1.74 52.24
C ASP A 77 -5.25 -0.56 51.80
N LYS A 78 -4.66 0.55 51.33
CA LYS A 78 -5.41 1.73 50.86
C LYS A 78 -5.64 1.65 49.36
N GLU A 79 -6.89 1.81 48.96
CA GLU A 79 -7.28 1.92 47.56
C GLU A 79 -7.87 3.30 47.28
N HIS A 80 -7.34 3.97 46.26
CA HIS A 80 -7.79 5.27 45.78
C HIS A 80 -8.44 5.11 44.40
N GLU A 81 -9.74 5.40 44.31
CA GLU A 81 -10.41 5.49 43.00
C GLU A 81 -9.91 6.74 42.25
N VAL A 82 -9.43 6.53 41.04
CA VAL A 82 -8.99 7.57 40.10
C VAL A 82 -9.65 7.33 38.74
N LEU A 83 -9.44 8.24 37.81
CA LEU A 83 -9.89 8.09 36.43
C LEU A 83 -8.74 7.64 35.52
N CYS A 84 -9.06 6.83 34.52
CA CYS A 84 -8.27 6.68 33.31
C CYS A 84 -9.14 7.11 32.12
N PHE A 85 -8.52 7.56 31.03
CA PHE A 85 -9.20 7.70 29.75
C PHE A 85 -8.35 7.11 28.63
N GLY A 86 -9.03 6.54 27.65
CA GLY A 86 -8.41 5.91 26.51
C GLY A 86 -9.45 5.14 25.69
N PRO A 87 -9.44 5.25 24.35
CA PRO A 87 -8.62 6.17 23.57
C PRO A 87 -9.16 7.63 23.59
N LEU A 88 -8.26 8.60 23.42
CA LEU A 88 -8.59 9.94 22.89
C LEU A 88 -8.29 9.91 21.39
N ALA A 89 -9.33 9.83 20.58
CA ALA A 89 -9.23 9.67 19.13
C ALA A 89 -9.66 10.97 18.42
N VAL A 90 -8.97 11.32 17.34
CA VAL A 90 -9.35 12.40 16.42
C VAL A 90 -9.20 11.88 15.01
N GLU A 91 -10.22 12.09 14.18
CA GLU A 91 -10.21 11.73 12.78
C GLU A 91 -8.96 12.32 12.09
N PRO A 92 -8.11 11.49 11.43
CA PRO A 92 -6.84 11.94 10.85
C PRO A 92 -6.93 13.19 9.96
N ILE A 93 -8.01 13.34 9.19
CA ILE A 93 -8.22 14.50 8.31
C ILE A 93 -8.65 15.79 9.06
N TYR A 94 -8.99 15.67 10.34
CA TYR A 94 -9.32 16.79 11.25
C TYR A 94 -8.27 16.99 12.38
N CYS A 95 -7.13 16.27 12.34
CA CYS A 95 -6.02 16.53 13.26
C CYS A 95 -5.55 18.00 13.22
N ASN A 96 -4.95 18.46 14.33
CA ASN A 96 -4.42 19.82 14.50
C ASN A 96 -5.47 20.95 14.42
N MET A 97 -6.74 20.64 14.64
CA MET A 97 -7.84 21.62 14.74
C MET A 97 -8.27 21.96 16.17
N GLY A 98 -7.54 21.48 17.17
CA GLY A 98 -7.89 21.66 18.58
C GLY A 98 -9.02 20.75 19.09
N ILE A 99 -9.51 19.79 18.29
CA ILE A 99 -10.59 18.86 18.69
C ILE A 99 -10.23 18.08 19.97
N GLY A 100 -9.05 17.44 19.98
CA GLY A 100 -8.60 16.67 21.13
C GLY A 100 -8.43 17.52 22.39
N GLY A 101 -7.91 18.73 22.25
CA GLY A 101 -7.80 19.68 23.36
C GLY A 101 -9.15 20.10 23.93
N ARG A 102 -10.13 20.41 23.06
CA ARG A 102 -11.48 20.76 23.51
C ARG A 102 -12.22 19.60 24.17
N LEU A 103 -12.05 18.37 23.66
CA LEU A 103 -12.58 17.16 24.30
C LEU A 103 -12.00 17.01 25.71
N LEU A 104 -10.68 17.13 25.84
CA LEU A 104 -9.97 17.01 27.11
C LEU A 104 -10.38 18.11 28.11
N GLU A 105 -10.49 19.36 27.67
CA GLU A 105 -10.94 20.49 28.50
C GLU A 105 -12.35 20.26 29.07
N GLU A 106 -13.31 19.89 28.21
CA GLU A 106 -14.69 19.58 28.59
C GLU A 106 -14.73 18.43 29.60
N THR A 107 -14.04 17.31 29.33
CA THR A 107 -14.13 16.13 30.20
C THR A 107 -13.38 16.29 31.51
N ILE A 108 -12.29 17.06 31.55
CA ILE A 108 -11.64 17.45 32.81
C ILE A 108 -12.59 18.28 33.69
N ALA A 109 -13.31 19.24 33.10
CA ALA A 109 -14.29 20.04 33.85
C ALA A 109 -15.40 19.15 34.45
N LEU A 110 -15.96 18.24 33.65
CA LEU A 110 -16.97 17.28 34.09
C LEU A 110 -16.45 16.33 35.18
N ALA A 111 -15.19 15.89 35.06
CA ALA A 111 -14.56 15.03 36.06
C ALA A 111 -14.36 15.75 37.40
N ARG A 112 -13.98 17.04 37.37
CA ARG A 112 -13.91 17.89 38.57
C ARG A 112 -15.28 18.08 39.21
N GLU A 113 -16.30 18.40 38.41
CA GLU A 113 -17.68 18.56 38.89
C GLU A 113 -18.23 17.28 39.52
N ALA A 114 -17.83 16.12 39.01
CA ALA A 114 -18.20 14.81 39.54
C ALA A 114 -17.41 14.41 40.81
N GLY A 115 -16.42 15.21 41.24
CA GLY A 115 -15.67 15.01 42.49
C GLY A 115 -14.54 13.98 42.41
N TYR A 116 -14.06 13.63 41.21
CA TYR A 116 -12.92 12.73 41.07
C TYR A 116 -11.62 13.40 41.52
N LYS A 117 -10.70 12.62 42.10
CA LYS A 117 -9.47 13.16 42.69
C LYS A 117 -8.41 13.48 41.65
N GLY A 118 -8.23 12.62 40.66
CA GLY A 118 -7.29 12.82 39.57
C GLY A 118 -7.47 11.82 38.44
N ILE A 119 -6.72 12.05 37.36
CA ILE A 119 -6.67 11.22 36.17
C ILE A 119 -5.26 10.65 36.06
N VAL A 120 -5.12 9.37 35.72
CA VAL A 120 -3.85 8.69 35.45
C VAL A 120 -3.97 7.99 34.10
N ILE A 121 -2.97 8.14 33.23
CA ILE A 121 -2.98 7.61 31.85
C ILE A 121 -1.58 7.14 31.42
N CYS A 122 -1.57 6.25 30.43
CA CYS A 122 -0.43 6.06 29.53
C CYS A 122 -0.74 6.77 28.21
N GLY A 123 0.08 7.76 27.82
CA GLY A 123 -0.20 8.59 26.66
C GLY A 123 1.03 9.23 26.03
N GLU A 124 0.80 10.04 24.99
CA GLU A 124 1.86 10.67 24.21
C GLU A 124 2.66 11.72 25.02
N PRO A 125 3.96 11.48 25.29
CA PRO A 125 4.80 12.35 26.14
C PRO A 125 4.90 13.79 25.66
N GLN A 126 4.76 14.03 24.36
CA GLN A 126 4.85 15.39 23.83
C GLN A 126 3.51 16.13 23.80
N TYR A 127 2.37 15.43 23.95
CA TYR A 127 1.03 16.00 23.80
C TYR A 127 0.45 16.44 25.14
N TYR A 128 0.32 15.51 26.10
CA TYR A 128 -0.40 15.74 27.35
C TYR A 128 0.24 16.76 28.31
N PRO A 129 1.58 16.94 28.39
CA PRO A 129 2.16 17.96 29.25
C PRO A 129 1.74 19.39 28.90
N ARG A 130 1.41 19.67 27.62
CA ARG A 130 0.88 20.98 27.19
C ARG A 130 -0.51 21.27 27.75
N HIS A 131 -1.22 20.24 28.21
CA HIS A 131 -2.52 20.31 28.85
C HIS A 131 -2.44 20.22 30.39
N GLY A 132 -1.22 20.19 30.95
CA GLY A 132 -0.97 20.22 32.40
C GLY A 132 -0.81 18.84 33.06
N PHE A 133 -0.74 17.75 32.27
CA PHE A 133 -0.34 16.44 32.79
C PHE A 133 1.13 16.46 33.21
N LYS A 134 1.46 15.71 34.26
CA LYS A 134 2.83 15.52 34.74
C LYS A 134 3.13 14.04 34.84
N THR A 135 4.39 13.64 34.70
CA THR A 135 4.81 12.24 34.87
C THR A 135 4.46 11.75 36.28
N CYS A 136 4.07 10.48 36.39
CA CYS A 136 3.52 9.89 37.61
C CYS A 136 4.52 9.82 38.79
N ASP A 137 5.82 9.94 38.53
CA ASP A 137 6.88 10.02 39.54
C ASP A 137 6.72 11.25 40.45
N HIS A 138 6.13 12.35 39.95
CA HIS A 138 5.77 13.52 40.74
C HIS A 138 4.75 13.24 41.85
N PHE A 139 4.00 12.13 41.74
CA PHE A 139 2.93 11.76 42.66
C PHE A 139 3.21 10.46 43.41
N GLY A 140 4.36 9.81 43.17
CA GLY A 140 4.65 8.49 43.73
C GLY A 140 3.70 7.39 43.23
N ILE A 141 3.17 7.53 42.02
CA ILE A 141 2.32 6.51 41.37
C ILE A 141 3.19 5.71 40.41
N ILE A 142 3.13 4.38 40.48
CA ILE A 142 4.01 3.46 39.75
C ILE A 142 3.17 2.48 38.93
N HIS A 143 3.52 2.25 37.65
CA HIS A 143 2.90 1.18 36.87
C HIS A 143 3.53 -0.17 37.26
N PRO A 144 2.74 -1.21 37.59
CA PRO A 144 3.27 -2.49 38.05
C PRO A 144 4.14 -3.22 37.01
N ALA A 145 3.83 -3.07 35.72
CA ALA A 145 4.55 -3.77 34.65
C ALA A 145 5.86 -3.09 34.21
N PHE A 146 5.91 -1.75 34.18
CA PHE A 146 7.02 -1.01 33.56
C PHE A 146 7.52 0.17 34.38
N GLY A 147 7.02 0.37 35.60
CA GLY A 147 7.44 1.45 36.49
C GLY A 147 6.96 2.82 36.01
N ASN A 148 7.87 3.80 36.01
CA ASN A 148 7.60 5.16 35.55
C ASN A 148 8.30 5.40 34.21
N SER A 149 7.57 6.00 33.27
CA SER A 149 8.05 6.42 31.96
C SER A 149 7.51 7.80 31.63
N ASP A 150 8.08 8.48 30.63
CA ASP A 150 7.59 9.78 30.17
C ASP A 150 6.16 9.72 29.62
N ALA A 151 5.72 8.53 29.21
CA ALA A 151 4.35 8.27 28.73
C ALA A 151 3.36 8.08 29.88
N PHE A 152 3.83 7.74 31.08
CA PHE A 152 2.98 7.47 32.24
C PHE A 152 2.78 8.74 33.06
N MET A 153 1.58 9.30 32.96
CA MET A 153 1.28 10.65 33.41
C MET A 153 -0.01 10.73 34.23
N ALA A 154 -0.10 11.75 35.08
CA ALA A 154 -1.28 12.06 35.88
C ALA A 154 -1.65 13.55 35.84
N TYR A 155 -2.92 13.81 36.11
CA TYR A 155 -3.52 15.14 36.18
C TYR A 155 -4.34 15.28 37.47
N PRO A 156 -3.92 16.13 38.42
CA PRO A 156 -4.68 16.42 39.63
C PRO A 156 -6.00 17.13 39.30
N LEU A 157 -7.12 16.59 39.77
CA LEU A 157 -8.43 17.23 39.67
C LEU A 157 -8.82 17.97 40.97
N SER A 158 -8.16 17.63 42.09
CA SER A 158 -8.34 18.24 43.42
C SER A 158 -7.03 18.20 44.22
N ASP A 159 -6.93 19.02 45.26
CA ASP A 159 -5.77 19.02 46.18
C ASP A 159 -5.60 17.68 46.92
N GLU A 160 -6.67 16.88 47.05
CA GLU A 160 -6.58 15.55 47.66
C GLU A 160 -5.75 14.57 46.84
N PHE A 161 -5.50 14.85 45.55
CA PHE A 161 -4.71 13.98 44.70
C PHE A 161 -3.25 13.86 45.15
N GLU A 162 -2.71 14.87 45.84
CA GLU A 162 -1.34 14.82 46.39
C GLU A 162 -1.16 13.68 47.41
N LYS A 163 -2.26 13.15 47.95
CA LYS A 163 -2.24 12.02 48.88
C LYS A 163 -2.34 10.66 48.17
N VAL A 164 -2.56 10.64 46.86
CA VAL A 164 -2.72 9.42 46.06
C VAL A 164 -1.34 8.97 45.56
N HIS A 165 -0.86 7.84 46.09
CA HIS A 165 0.42 7.21 45.73
C HIS A 165 0.24 5.69 45.75
N GLY A 166 1.17 4.94 45.17
CA GLY A 166 1.14 3.48 45.11
C GLY A 166 1.10 2.93 43.67
N TYR A 167 0.63 1.69 43.51
CA TYR A 167 0.58 1.00 42.23
C TYR A 167 -0.72 1.28 41.48
N PHE A 168 -0.60 1.66 40.22
CA PHE A 168 -1.74 1.93 39.35
C PHE A 168 -2.28 0.66 38.69
N TYR A 169 -3.60 0.53 38.63
CA TYR A 169 -4.30 -0.54 37.93
C TYR A 169 -5.45 0.04 37.11
N GLU A 170 -5.43 -0.24 35.81
CA GLU A 170 -6.47 0.14 34.87
C GLU A 170 -7.70 -0.78 34.97
N ALA A 171 -8.75 -0.46 34.23
CA ALA A 171 -9.89 -1.36 34.10
C ALA A 171 -9.46 -2.65 33.37
N PRO A 172 -9.94 -3.85 33.77
CA PRO A 172 -9.53 -5.11 33.16
C PRO A 172 -9.69 -5.18 31.64
N VAL A 173 -10.64 -4.42 31.08
CA VAL A 173 -10.90 -4.33 29.64
C VAL A 173 -9.69 -3.87 28.81
N PHE A 174 -8.75 -3.11 29.39
CA PHE A 174 -7.52 -2.69 28.70
C PHE A 174 -6.53 -3.84 28.52
N GLU A 175 -6.53 -4.84 29.42
CA GLU A 175 -5.70 -6.05 29.31
C GLU A 175 -6.42 -7.16 28.53
N GLU A 176 -7.74 -7.29 28.70
CA GLU A 176 -8.56 -8.32 28.04
C GLU A 176 -8.89 -8.02 26.57
N GLY A 177 -8.70 -6.77 26.13
CA GLY A 177 -9.06 -6.26 24.80
C GLY A 177 -8.12 -6.66 23.67
N GLU A 178 -7.05 -7.40 23.94
CA GLU A 178 -5.96 -7.69 23.00
C GLU A 178 -6.05 -9.06 22.29
N ASP A 179 -7.17 -9.80 22.40
CA ASP A 179 -7.34 -11.05 21.64
C ASP A 179 -7.39 -10.79 20.12
N GLU A 180 -6.30 -11.14 19.43
CA GLU A 180 -6.13 -10.87 17.99
C GLU A 180 -7.27 -11.41 17.13
N ARG A 181 -7.84 -12.58 17.48
CA ARG A 181 -8.92 -13.19 16.70
C ARG A 181 -10.20 -12.38 16.80
N SER A 182 -10.56 -11.95 18.00
CA SER A 182 -11.75 -11.12 18.23
C SER A 182 -11.59 -9.75 17.57
N VAL A 183 -10.41 -9.14 17.65
CA VAL A 183 -10.11 -7.89 16.94
C VAL A 183 -10.29 -8.07 15.43
N GLN A 184 -9.71 -9.12 14.85
CA GLN A 184 -9.83 -9.40 13.42
C GLN A 184 -11.28 -9.62 12.98
N GLU A 185 -12.06 -10.39 13.75
CA GLU A 185 -13.46 -10.65 13.44
C GLU A 185 -14.29 -9.36 13.52
N PHE A 186 -14.10 -8.57 14.57
CA PHE A 186 -14.78 -7.28 14.72
C PHE A 186 -14.42 -6.30 13.60
N THR A 187 -13.15 -6.29 13.19
CA THR A 187 -12.64 -5.41 12.13
C THR A 187 -13.28 -5.68 10.76
N LYS A 188 -13.79 -6.90 10.50
CA LYS A 188 -14.51 -7.23 9.25
C LYS A 188 -15.77 -6.40 9.05
N GLY A 189 -16.34 -5.82 10.12
CA GLY A 189 -17.49 -4.92 10.04
C GLY A 189 -17.16 -3.53 9.49
N PHE A 190 -15.88 -3.21 9.28
CA PHE A 190 -15.41 -1.89 8.85
C PHE A 190 -14.79 -1.93 7.44
N PRO A 191 -14.63 -0.77 6.77
CA PRO A 191 -13.88 -0.69 5.52
C PRO A 191 -12.48 -1.26 5.68
N TYR A 192 -12.06 -2.07 4.69
CA TYR A 192 -10.74 -2.69 4.73
C TYR A 192 -9.63 -1.65 4.51
N TYR A 193 -8.69 -1.61 5.45
CA TYR A 193 -7.43 -0.90 5.31
C TYR A 193 -6.28 -1.90 5.43
N LYS A 194 -5.22 -1.77 4.61
CA LYS A 194 -4.09 -2.71 4.65
C LYS A 194 -3.30 -2.50 5.95
N PRO A 195 -3.10 -3.53 6.80
CA PRO A 195 -2.11 -3.47 7.87
C PRO A 195 -0.71 -3.35 7.27
N LEU A 196 0.10 -2.41 7.75
CA LEU A 196 1.43 -2.14 7.23
C LEU A 196 2.45 -2.21 8.34
N LYS A 197 3.49 -3.01 8.12
CA LYS A 197 4.70 -2.98 8.93
C LYS A 197 5.64 -1.93 8.33
N LEU A 198 5.79 -0.80 9.01
CA LEU A 198 6.56 0.33 8.52
C LEU A 198 7.72 0.61 9.48
N SER A 199 8.90 0.91 8.93
CA SER A 199 10.06 1.34 9.71
C SER A 199 9.85 2.66 10.45
N CYS A 200 8.81 3.41 10.07
CA CYS A 200 8.46 4.73 10.59
C CYS A 200 7.21 4.74 11.49
N GLN A 201 6.81 3.59 12.07
CA GLN A 201 5.84 3.56 13.17
C GLN A 201 6.33 4.52 14.28
N TRP A 202 5.45 5.17 15.05
CA TRP A 202 5.76 6.25 16.04
C TRP A 202 5.84 7.72 15.53
N LEU A 203 5.21 8.08 14.41
CA LEU A 203 5.23 9.46 13.91
C LEU A 203 3.95 10.23 14.25
N HIS A 204 3.97 10.99 15.36
CA HIS A 204 2.81 11.76 15.84
C HIS A 204 2.51 13.02 15.01
N ILE A 205 3.51 13.54 14.28
CA ILE A 205 3.38 14.75 13.45
C ILE A 205 3.12 14.40 11.99
N GLU A 206 3.85 13.42 11.45
CA GLU A 206 3.76 13.04 10.06
C GLU A 206 2.59 12.07 9.86
N LYS A 207 1.84 12.23 8.77
CA LYS A 207 0.76 11.35 8.38
C LYS A 207 1.25 10.34 7.36
N LEU A 208 0.62 9.18 7.35
CA LEU A 208 0.86 8.15 6.35
C LEU A 208 -0.09 8.31 5.18
N GLY A 209 0.44 8.21 3.96
CA GLY A 209 -0.37 8.19 2.74
C GLY A 209 0.31 7.37 1.65
N ARG A 210 -0.35 7.24 0.51
CA ARG A 210 0.16 6.48 -0.63
C ARG A 210 0.22 7.33 -1.90
N ILE A 211 1.33 7.35 -2.62
CA ILE A 211 1.47 8.10 -3.87
C ILE A 211 0.53 7.49 -4.92
N SER A 212 -0.40 8.32 -5.41
CA SER A 212 -1.40 7.97 -6.42
C SER A 212 -1.06 8.50 -7.79
N GLU A 213 -0.37 9.64 -7.86
CA GLU A 213 0.07 10.28 -9.10
C GLU A 213 1.42 10.96 -8.90
N VAL A 214 2.28 10.88 -9.93
CA VAL A 214 3.58 11.55 -9.98
C VAL A 214 3.61 12.48 -11.21
N GLY A 215 3.74 13.77 -10.96
CA GLY A 215 4.01 14.81 -11.95
C GLY A 215 5.48 15.23 -11.96
N ARG A 216 5.82 16.28 -12.72
CA ARG A 216 7.22 16.73 -12.88
C ARG A 216 7.86 17.23 -11.57
N ASN A 217 7.12 18.01 -10.79
CA ASN A 217 7.55 18.59 -9.50
C ASN A 217 6.41 18.53 -8.45
N SER A 218 5.40 17.69 -8.70
CA SER A 218 4.19 17.60 -7.89
C SER A 218 3.79 16.15 -7.75
N TYR A 219 3.18 15.84 -6.62
CA TYR A 219 2.69 14.50 -6.28
C TYR A 219 1.24 14.63 -5.87
N LYS A 220 0.50 13.54 -6.04
CA LYS A 220 -0.77 13.35 -5.33
C LYS A 220 -0.65 12.18 -4.37
N ILE A 221 -1.09 12.40 -3.15
CA ILE A 221 -1.11 11.40 -2.09
C ILE A 221 -2.56 11.03 -1.85
N ARG A 222 -2.86 9.72 -1.84
CA ARG A 222 -4.08 9.20 -1.28
C ARG A 222 -3.93 9.18 0.24
N PHE A 223 -4.71 10.01 0.91
CA PHE A 223 -4.81 10.08 2.36
C PHE A 223 -6.25 9.73 2.73
N TRP A 224 -6.46 8.47 3.13
CA TRP A 224 -7.80 7.88 3.27
C TRP A 224 -8.58 7.96 1.95
N GLU A 225 -9.79 8.52 1.98
CA GLU A 225 -10.64 8.74 0.81
C GLU A 225 -10.30 10.02 0.04
N GLN A 226 -9.36 10.84 0.54
CA GLN A 226 -8.95 12.09 -0.11
C GLN A 226 -7.73 11.87 -1.02
N GLU A 227 -7.75 12.55 -2.15
CA GLU A 227 -6.57 12.75 -2.99
C GLU A 227 -6.07 14.19 -2.76
N ILE A 228 -4.87 14.31 -2.18
CA ILE A 228 -4.31 15.59 -1.77
C ILE A 228 -3.04 15.91 -2.57
N SER A 229 -2.87 17.19 -2.92
CA SER A 229 -1.66 17.66 -3.59
C SER A 229 -0.49 17.74 -2.61
N ALA A 230 0.70 17.37 -3.08
CA ALA A 230 1.90 17.38 -2.28
C ALA A 230 3.17 17.71 -3.08
N ARG A 231 4.20 18.15 -2.36
CA ARG A 231 5.56 18.38 -2.86
C ARG A 231 6.58 17.72 -1.95
N LEU A 232 7.80 17.52 -2.46
CA LEU A 232 8.91 17.08 -1.63
C LEU A 232 9.36 18.21 -0.70
N LYS A 233 9.82 17.83 0.50
CA LYS A 233 10.54 18.74 1.39
C LYS A 233 11.79 19.29 0.67
N GLY A 234 12.14 20.54 0.90
CA GLY A 234 13.24 21.21 0.17
C GLY A 234 14.58 20.47 0.22
N ASN A 235 14.88 19.81 1.36
CA ASN A 235 16.08 19.00 1.56
C ASN A 235 15.82 17.49 1.47
N PHE A 236 14.79 17.06 0.75
CA PHE A 236 14.39 15.66 0.65
C PHE A 236 15.54 14.76 0.16
N PHE A 237 16.24 15.20 -0.88
CA PHE A 237 17.37 14.47 -1.47
C PHE A 237 18.67 14.55 -0.64
N GLU A 238 18.82 15.48 0.28
CA GLU A 238 19.98 15.47 1.21
C GLU A 238 19.90 14.29 2.17
N LYS A 239 18.68 13.91 2.56
CA LYS A 239 18.43 12.75 3.44
C LYS A 239 18.24 11.46 2.66
N ASN A 240 17.79 11.54 1.40
CA ASN A 240 17.47 10.38 0.56
C ASN A 240 18.01 10.60 -0.87
N PRO A 241 19.34 10.62 -1.07
CA PRO A 241 19.95 11.04 -2.33
C PRO A 241 19.49 10.20 -3.54
N ASP A 242 19.23 8.91 -3.32
CA ASP A 242 18.90 7.97 -4.41
C ASP A 242 17.41 7.59 -4.47
N ILE A 243 16.57 8.13 -3.57
CA ILE A 243 15.15 7.77 -3.51
C ILE A 243 14.31 8.81 -4.24
N VAL A 244 13.72 8.39 -5.35
CA VAL A 244 12.67 9.17 -6.04
C VAL A 244 11.32 8.50 -5.77
N PRO A 245 10.32 9.22 -5.21
CA PRO A 245 9.01 8.65 -4.99
C PRO A 245 8.32 8.26 -6.30
N VAL A 246 7.68 7.09 -6.32
CA VAL A 246 6.91 6.56 -7.45
C VAL A 246 5.48 6.27 -7.04
N VAL A 247 4.60 6.07 -8.04
CA VAL A 247 3.23 5.60 -7.78
C VAL A 247 3.29 4.27 -7.02
N GLY A 248 2.44 4.15 -5.99
CA GLY A 248 2.40 3.00 -5.10
C GLY A 248 3.24 3.14 -3.83
N ASP A 249 4.16 4.11 -3.75
CA ASP A 249 4.97 4.34 -2.55
C ASP A 249 4.09 4.77 -1.38
N TYR A 250 4.32 4.16 -0.22
CA TYR A 250 3.86 4.71 1.06
C TYR A 250 4.82 5.83 1.48
N VAL A 251 4.26 6.94 1.94
CA VAL A 251 5.04 8.13 2.31
C VAL A 251 4.56 8.70 3.63
N THR A 252 5.50 9.24 4.41
CA THR A 252 5.18 10.11 5.54
C THR A 252 5.17 11.55 5.06
N PHE A 253 4.18 12.33 5.51
CA PHE A 253 4.01 13.70 5.05
C PHE A 253 3.42 14.62 6.12
N LEU A 254 3.74 15.91 6.04
CA LEU A 254 3.09 16.95 6.84
C LEU A 254 1.80 17.37 6.12
N TYR A 255 0.66 17.03 6.73
CA TYR A 255 -0.65 17.34 6.16
C TYR A 255 -0.94 18.83 6.20
N ASN A 256 -1.22 19.41 5.03
CA ASN A 256 -1.66 20.79 4.88
C ASN A 256 -3.02 20.82 4.19
N ARG A 257 -4.05 21.29 4.90
CA ARG A 257 -5.42 21.36 4.38
C ARG A 257 -5.67 22.50 3.41
N ARG A 258 -4.83 23.54 3.42
CA ARG A 258 -5.06 24.79 2.67
C ARG A 258 -4.13 24.93 1.46
N GLY A 259 -3.37 23.89 1.12
CA GLY A 259 -2.43 23.92 0.02
C GLY A 259 -1.69 22.60 -0.09
N ASP A 260 -0.49 22.64 -0.66
CA ASP A 260 0.31 21.44 -0.84
C ASP A 260 0.80 20.89 0.51
N SER A 261 0.60 19.60 0.70
CA SER A 261 1.22 18.82 1.77
C SER A 261 2.70 18.56 1.46
N ILE A 262 3.51 18.29 2.48
CA ILE A 262 4.96 18.14 2.32
C ILE A 262 5.38 16.69 2.60
N ILE A 263 5.81 15.97 1.57
CA ILE A 263 6.39 14.63 1.69
C ILE A 263 7.73 14.73 2.41
N VAL A 264 7.86 14.00 3.51
CA VAL A 264 9.06 13.99 4.34
C VAL A 264 9.93 12.77 4.04
N SER A 265 9.32 11.60 3.90
CA SER A 265 10.05 10.36 3.60
C SER A 265 9.21 9.39 2.76
N VAL A 266 9.89 8.44 2.13
CA VAL A 266 9.29 7.26 1.48
C VAL A 266 9.55 6.08 2.40
N CYS A 267 8.49 5.34 2.71
CA CYS A 267 8.59 4.12 3.50
C CYS A 267 9.27 3.01 2.70
N GLU A 268 9.78 1.99 3.39
CA GLU A 268 10.39 0.83 2.76
C GLU A 268 9.43 0.17 1.74
N ARG A 269 9.96 -0.18 0.56
CA ARG A 269 9.21 -0.78 -0.54
C ARG A 269 9.18 -2.29 -0.35
N SER A 270 7.98 -2.87 -0.36
CA SER A 270 7.80 -4.33 -0.39
C SER A 270 8.15 -4.93 -1.75
N THR A 271 7.84 -4.21 -2.82
CA THR A 271 8.20 -4.55 -4.21
C THR A 271 8.54 -3.27 -4.95
N PHE A 272 9.39 -3.39 -5.97
CA PHE A 272 9.83 -2.23 -6.74
C PHE A 272 10.17 -2.60 -8.17
N LEU A 273 9.32 -2.18 -9.10
CA LEU A 273 9.50 -2.47 -10.51
C LEU A 273 10.29 -1.35 -11.18
N GLN A 274 11.42 -1.74 -11.76
CA GLN A 274 12.28 -0.88 -12.54
C GLN A 274 12.53 -1.52 -13.90
N ARG A 275 12.91 -0.70 -14.88
CA ARG A 275 13.35 -1.18 -16.19
C ARG A 275 14.57 -0.40 -16.67
N PRO A 276 15.39 -0.93 -17.57
CA PRO A 276 16.40 -0.13 -18.27
C PRO A 276 15.77 1.07 -19.00
N ASP A 277 16.38 2.24 -18.89
CA ASP A 277 16.00 3.45 -19.60
C ASP A 277 16.43 3.32 -21.08
N GLN A 278 15.47 3.49 -21.99
CA GLN A 278 15.71 3.36 -23.43
C GLN A 278 16.56 4.50 -23.99
N ALA A 279 16.58 5.67 -23.34
CA ALA A 279 17.35 6.84 -23.77
C ALA A 279 18.73 6.91 -23.12
N LYS A 280 18.96 6.18 -22.02
CA LYS A 280 20.21 6.19 -21.25
C LYS A 280 20.61 4.77 -20.90
N THR A 281 21.57 4.23 -21.63
CA THR A 281 22.20 2.94 -21.34
C THR A 281 22.72 2.89 -19.90
N GLY A 282 22.43 1.80 -19.19
CA GLY A 282 22.88 1.59 -17.80
C GLY A 282 22.07 2.32 -16.72
N VAL A 283 21.05 3.11 -17.06
CA VAL A 283 20.20 3.79 -16.07
C VAL A 283 18.89 3.04 -15.91
N MET A 284 18.48 2.73 -14.67
CA MET A 284 17.17 2.14 -14.40
C MET A 284 16.10 3.23 -14.26
N GLN A 285 15.02 3.10 -15.01
CA GLN A 285 13.80 3.89 -14.89
C GLN A 285 12.86 3.26 -13.86
N ASN A 286 12.52 4.05 -12.84
CA ASN A 286 11.57 3.65 -11.78
C ASN A 286 10.13 3.67 -12.32
N MET A 287 9.40 2.57 -12.16
CA MET A 287 8.05 2.40 -12.72
C MET A 287 6.98 2.55 -11.63
N VAL A 288 7.00 1.65 -10.65
CA VAL A 288 5.95 1.51 -9.62
C VAL A 288 6.50 0.71 -8.42
N SER A 289 5.92 0.90 -7.24
CA SER A 289 6.27 0.14 -6.03
C SER A 289 5.04 -0.43 -5.31
N ASN A 290 5.28 -1.35 -4.38
CA ASN A 290 4.26 -1.97 -3.52
C ASN A 290 3.11 -2.60 -4.32
N VAL A 291 3.47 -3.26 -5.41
CA VAL A 291 2.61 -4.08 -6.26
C VAL A 291 2.67 -5.53 -5.79
N ASP A 292 1.51 -6.15 -5.58
CA ASP A 292 1.40 -7.58 -5.26
C ASP A 292 1.43 -8.42 -6.55
N TYR A 293 0.65 -8.01 -7.57
CA TYR A 293 0.52 -8.73 -8.84
C TYR A 293 0.83 -7.83 -10.05
N CYS A 294 1.60 -8.34 -11.00
CA CYS A 294 1.85 -7.69 -12.28
C CYS A 294 1.03 -8.41 -13.38
N PHE A 295 -0.07 -7.80 -13.79
CA PHE A 295 -0.93 -8.33 -14.84
C PHE A 295 -0.35 -8.00 -16.21
N ILE A 296 0.12 -9.02 -16.92
CA ILE A 296 0.72 -8.92 -18.25
C ILE A 296 -0.37 -9.27 -19.26
N VAL A 297 -1.04 -8.26 -19.78
CA VAL A 297 -2.20 -8.40 -20.65
C VAL A 297 -1.76 -8.40 -22.12
N THR A 298 -2.09 -9.46 -22.85
CA THR A 298 -1.81 -9.60 -24.28
C THR A 298 -2.96 -10.31 -24.98
N SER A 299 -3.29 -9.93 -26.21
CA SER A 299 -4.35 -10.59 -26.97
C SER A 299 -3.83 -11.73 -27.83
N LEU A 300 -4.59 -12.83 -27.90
CA LEU A 300 -4.30 -14.01 -28.75
C LEU A 300 -4.61 -13.77 -30.24
N ASN A 301 -4.20 -12.62 -30.76
CA ASN A 301 -4.23 -12.25 -32.17
C ASN A 301 -2.81 -11.90 -32.65
N GLU A 302 -2.66 -10.97 -33.59
CA GLU A 302 -1.36 -10.51 -34.07
C GLU A 302 -0.51 -9.80 -33.00
N ASP A 303 -1.09 -9.43 -31.85
CA ASP A 303 -0.37 -8.83 -30.73
C ASP A 303 0.47 -9.84 -29.93
N TYR A 304 0.16 -11.14 -30.01
CA TYR A 304 0.84 -12.14 -29.19
C TYR A 304 2.34 -12.17 -29.48
N SER A 305 3.14 -11.96 -28.44
CA SER A 305 4.60 -11.99 -28.52
C SER A 305 5.20 -12.64 -27.30
N TYR A 306 5.69 -13.88 -27.49
CA TYR A 306 6.38 -14.64 -26.46
C TYR A 306 7.52 -13.86 -25.79
N ASN A 307 8.41 -13.27 -26.59
CA ASN A 307 9.56 -12.50 -26.09
C ASN A 307 9.13 -11.28 -25.28
N ARG A 308 8.02 -10.65 -25.65
CA ARG A 308 7.47 -9.51 -24.90
C ARG A 308 6.90 -9.96 -23.56
N ILE A 309 6.18 -11.08 -23.52
CA ILE A 309 5.64 -11.66 -22.29
C ILE A 309 6.80 -12.02 -21.34
N ALA A 310 7.79 -12.75 -21.84
CA ALA A 310 8.94 -13.17 -21.04
C ALA A 310 9.74 -12.01 -20.47
N ARG A 311 9.88 -10.92 -21.24
CA ARG A 311 10.45 -9.65 -20.77
C ARG A 311 9.66 -9.04 -19.61
N TYR A 312 8.34 -8.98 -19.71
CA TYR A 312 7.51 -8.45 -18.63
C TYR A 312 7.53 -9.36 -17.38
N VAL A 313 7.54 -10.68 -17.57
CA VAL A 313 7.70 -11.67 -16.49
C VAL A 313 9.02 -11.44 -15.76
N SER A 314 10.12 -11.24 -16.50
CA SER A 314 11.44 -10.90 -15.94
C SER A 314 11.40 -9.68 -15.02
N ILE A 315 10.80 -8.58 -15.50
CA ILE A 315 10.69 -7.32 -14.76
C ILE A 315 9.86 -7.50 -13.48
N ALA A 316 8.74 -8.24 -13.57
CA ALA A 316 7.89 -8.51 -12.41
C ALA A 316 8.64 -9.28 -11.33
N LEU A 317 9.31 -10.38 -11.72
CA LEU A 317 10.07 -11.22 -10.80
C LEU A 317 11.24 -10.48 -10.16
N GLN A 318 12.03 -9.73 -10.95
CA GLN A 318 13.12 -8.91 -10.44
C GLN A 318 12.62 -7.85 -9.44
N GLY A 319 11.44 -7.28 -9.70
CA GLY A 319 10.81 -6.32 -8.80
C GLY A 319 10.09 -6.93 -7.59
N GLY A 320 10.06 -8.27 -7.48
CA GLY A 320 9.41 -9.01 -6.40
C GLY A 320 7.87 -9.13 -6.51
N ALA A 321 7.27 -8.70 -7.63
CA ALA A 321 5.83 -8.85 -7.87
C ALA A 321 5.53 -10.20 -8.56
N ILE A 322 4.37 -10.77 -8.28
CA ILE A 322 3.94 -12.03 -8.90
C ILE A 322 3.45 -11.76 -10.34
N PRO A 323 4.08 -12.33 -11.38
CA PRO A 323 3.60 -12.17 -12.75
C PRO A 323 2.33 -12.99 -12.99
N VAL A 324 1.31 -12.34 -13.53
CA VAL A 324 0.05 -12.95 -13.94
C VAL A 324 -0.18 -12.62 -15.41
N VAL A 325 0.03 -13.58 -16.29
CA VAL A 325 -0.15 -13.40 -17.74
C VAL A 325 -1.62 -13.64 -18.10
N VAL A 326 -2.26 -12.60 -18.64
CA VAL A 326 -3.67 -12.64 -19.04
C VAL A 326 -3.73 -12.63 -20.57
N LEU A 327 -4.03 -13.81 -21.12
CA LEU A 327 -4.22 -14.05 -22.56
C LEU A 327 -5.67 -13.71 -22.92
N THR A 328 -5.90 -12.52 -23.47
CA THR A 328 -7.24 -12.03 -23.83
C THR A 328 -7.66 -12.46 -25.23
N LYS A 329 -8.97 -12.31 -25.52
CA LYS A 329 -9.60 -12.59 -26.82
C LYS A 329 -9.44 -14.06 -27.24
N THR A 330 -9.64 -14.99 -26.31
CA THR A 330 -9.58 -16.44 -26.59
C THR A 330 -10.57 -16.88 -27.66
N ASP A 331 -11.65 -16.12 -27.88
CA ASP A 331 -12.61 -16.29 -28.96
C ASP A 331 -12.01 -16.21 -30.37
N LEU A 332 -10.83 -15.58 -30.53
CA LEU A 332 -10.11 -15.49 -31.81
C LEU A 332 -9.08 -16.61 -32.00
N CYS A 333 -8.94 -17.53 -31.04
CA CYS A 333 -7.87 -18.53 -31.02
C CYS A 333 -8.39 -19.97 -30.97
N ASN A 334 -8.08 -20.75 -32.00
CA ASN A 334 -8.49 -22.16 -32.09
C ASN A 334 -7.73 -23.11 -31.14
N ASN A 335 -6.59 -22.69 -30.58
CA ASN A 335 -5.75 -23.55 -29.73
C ASN A 335 -5.09 -22.77 -28.60
N VAL A 336 -5.93 -22.30 -27.67
CA VAL A 336 -5.51 -21.55 -26.47
C VAL A 336 -4.51 -22.34 -25.62
N GLY A 337 -4.74 -23.66 -25.45
CA GLY A 337 -3.88 -24.52 -24.61
C GLY A 337 -2.44 -24.69 -25.13
N ARG A 338 -2.15 -24.36 -26.39
CA ARG A 338 -0.77 -24.23 -26.86
C ARG A 338 -0.09 -23.00 -26.25
N TYR A 339 -0.77 -21.85 -26.28
CA TYR A 339 -0.21 -20.59 -25.81
C TYR A 339 -0.05 -20.54 -24.29
N ILE A 340 -1.00 -21.14 -23.55
CA ILE A 340 -0.87 -21.31 -22.10
C ILE A 340 0.44 -22.05 -21.77
N ARG A 341 0.65 -23.25 -22.35
CA ARG A 341 1.86 -24.04 -22.12
C ARG A 341 3.16 -23.35 -22.57
N GLU A 342 3.08 -22.56 -23.63
CA GLU A 342 4.22 -21.78 -24.11
C GLU A 342 4.60 -20.72 -23.06
N VAL A 343 3.63 -19.96 -22.54
CA VAL A 343 3.86 -18.96 -21.49
C VAL A 343 4.27 -19.59 -20.15
N GLU A 344 3.64 -20.69 -19.74
CA GLU A 344 4.00 -21.42 -18.51
C GLU A 344 5.46 -21.92 -18.55
N SER A 345 6.02 -22.14 -19.74
CA SER A 345 7.42 -22.54 -19.89
C SER A 345 8.44 -21.43 -19.60
N ILE A 346 7.99 -20.17 -19.49
CA ILE A 346 8.83 -19.02 -19.15
C ILE A 346 9.32 -19.12 -17.71
N SER A 347 8.40 -19.39 -16.78
CA SER A 347 8.67 -19.54 -15.35
C SER A 347 7.50 -20.22 -14.66
N ASP A 348 7.80 -21.11 -13.72
CA ASP A 348 6.87 -21.75 -12.80
C ASP A 348 6.19 -20.77 -11.82
N LYS A 349 6.79 -19.59 -11.62
CA LYS A 349 6.23 -18.50 -10.80
C LYS A 349 5.23 -17.62 -11.56
N ALA A 350 5.08 -17.80 -12.88
CA ALA A 350 4.13 -17.05 -13.68
C ALA A 350 2.79 -17.78 -13.77
N GLU A 351 1.73 -17.15 -13.29
CA GLU A 351 0.37 -17.68 -13.42
C GLU A 351 -0.21 -17.24 -14.78
N VAL A 352 -0.91 -18.14 -15.48
CA VAL A 352 -1.43 -17.88 -16.82
C VAL A 352 -2.94 -18.10 -16.85
N HIS A 353 -3.67 -17.06 -17.28
CA HIS A 353 -5.11 -17.10 -17.42
C HIS A 353 -5.51 -16.74 -18.84
N ALA A 354 -6.39 -17.54 -19.44
CA ALA A 354 -6.89 -17.29 -20.78
C ALA A 354 -8.37 -16.93 -20.72
N ILE A 355 -8.71 -15.74 -21.22
CA ILE A 355 -10.03 -15.14 -21.00
C ILE A 355 -10.64 -14.58 -22.28
N SER A 356 -11.97 -14.51 -22.29
CA SER A 356 -12.71 -13.66 -23.23
C SER A 356 -13.69 -12.80 -22.45
N ALA A 357 -13.38 -11.49 -22.37
CA ALA A 357 -14.27 -10.52 -21.75
C ALA A 357 -15.60 -10.37 -22.51
N LEU A 358 -15.60 -10.65 -23.83
CA LEU A 358 -16.81 -10.59 -24.67
C LEU A 358 -17.84 -11.66 -24.28
N TYR A 359 -17.36 -12.87 -23.95
CA TYR A 359 -18.21 -14.02 -23.63
C TYR A 359 -18.21 -14.36 -22.13
N ASN A 360 -17.58 -13.53 -21.30
CA ASN A 360 -17.42 -13.76 -19.87
C ASN A 360 -16.76 -15.12 -19.52
N ILE A 361 -15.76 -15.53 -20.30
CA ILE A 361 -15.06 -16.82 -20.12
C ILE A 361 -13.76 -16.58 -19.34
N GLY A 362 -13.56 -17.33 -18.26
CA GLY A 362 -12.32 -17.37 -17.48
C GLY A 362 -12.08 -16.14 -16.58
N LEU A 363 -13.04 -15.21 -16.48
CA LEU A 363 -12.91 -14.03 -15.62
C LEU A 363 -12.98 -14.38 -14.13
N ASP A 364 -13.77 -15.40 -13.77
CA ASP A 364 -13.93 -15.92 -12.42
C ASP A 364 -12.60 -16.44 -11.82
N GLU A 365 -11.72 -16.97 -12.66
CA GLU A 365 -10.38 -17.41 -12.22
C GLU A 365 -9.53 -16.24 -11.66
N LEU A 366 -9.85 -14.99 -12.03
CA LEU A 366 -9.12 -13.80 -11.60
C LEU A 366 -9.56 -13.31 -10.20
N ASP A 367 -10.70 -13.77 -9.68
CA ASP A 367 -11.27 -13.32 -8.39
C ASP A 367 -10.34 -13.54 -7.18
N LYS A 368 -9.38 -14.46 -7.30
CA LYS A 368 -8.34 -14.71 -6.27
C LYS A 368 -7.38 -13.52 -6.11
N TYR A 369 -7.19 -12.70 -7.14
CA TYR A 369 -6.29 -11.54 -7.12
C TYR A 369 -6.98 -10.27 -6.61
N PHE A 370 -8.30 -10.19 -6.77
CA PHE A 370 -9.11 -9.03 -6.39
C PHE A 370 -9.56 -9.11 -4.91
N LYS A 371 -8.61 -9.39 -4.03
CA LYS A 371 -8.84 -9.35 -2.58
C LYS A 371 -8.50 -7.97 -2.01
N PRO A 372 -9.24 -7.47 -1.00
CA PRO A 372 -8.96 -6.18 -0.37
C PRO A 372 -7.47 -6.04 0.02
N GLY A 373 -6.88 -4.87 -0.25
CA GLY A 373 -5.48 -4.57 0.05
C GLY A 373 -4.46 -5.09 -0.97
N LYS A 374 -4.88 -5.83 -1.99
CA LYS A 374 -4.03 -6.21 -3.11
C LYS A 374 -3.85 -5.05 -4.07
N THR A 375 -2.63 -4.91 -4.58
CA THR A 375 -2.25 -3.93 -5.59
C THR A 375 -1.87 -4.66 -6.86
N ILE A 376 -2.54 -4.33 -7.96
CA ILE A 376 -2.32 -4.91 -9.29
C ILE A 376 -1.79 -3.80 -10.20
N CYS A 377 -0.63 -4.00 -10.83
CA CYS A 377 -0.17 -3.15 -11.91
C CYS A 377 -0.45 -3.80 -13.26
N LEU A 378 -0.77 -2.99 -14.27
CA LEU A 378 -1.07 -3.48 -15.61
C LEU A 378 0.11 -3.22 -16.56
N MET A 379 0.52 -4.27 -17.27
CA MET A 379 1.51 -4.27 -18.35
C MET A 379 0.89 -4.82 -19.63
N GLY A 380 1.37 -4.37 -20.80
CA GLY A 380 0.91 -4.88 -22.09
C GLY A 380 0.77 -3.80 -23.15
N SER A 381 0.67 -4.21 -24.41
CA SER A 381 0.51 -3.31 -25.57
C SER A 381 -0.79 -2.52 -25.53
N SER A 382 -0.83 -1.40 -26.27
CA SER A 382 -2.07 -0.67 -26.51
C SER A 382 -3.06 -1.57 -27.26
N GLY A 383 -4.34 -1.57 -26.88
CA GLY A 383 -5.36 -2.42 -27.53
C GLY A 383 -5.40 -3.89 -27.10
N ALA A 384 -4.51 -4.33 -26.20
CA ALA A 384 -4.53 -5.68 -25.62
C ALA A 384 -5.78 -5.99 -24.75
N GLY A 385 -6.59 -4.97 -24.43
CA GLY A 385 -7.82 -5.12 -23.66
C GLY A 385 -7.68 -4.84 -22.15
N LYS A 386 -6.64 -4.14 -21.69
CA LYS A 386 -6.44 -3.79 -20.27
C LYS A 386 -7.65 -3.08 -19.62
N SER A 387 -8.13 -1.99 -20.23
CA SER A 387 -9.28 -1.25 -19.71
C SER A 387 -10.57 -2.07 -19.78
N THR A 388 -10.76 -2.81 -20.87
CA THR A 388 -11.90 -3.75 -21.02
C THR A 388 -11.89 -4.82 -19.94
N LEU A 389 -10.72 -5.37 -19.62
CA LEU A 389 -10.54 -6.36 -18.55
C LEU A 389 -10.95 -5.79 -17.20
N ILE A 390 -10.44 -4.59 -16.85
CA ILE A 390 -10.77 -3.97 -15.56
C ILE A 390 -12.27 -3.70 -15.47
N ASN A 391 -12.88 -3.08 -16.49
CA ASN A 391 -14.31 -2.80 -16.47
C ASN A 391 -15.17 -4.07 -16.39
N ALA A 392 -14.76 -5.14 -17.07
CA ALA A 392 -15.45 -6.42 -17.00
C ALA A 392 -15.40 -7.05 -15.61
N ILE A 393 -14.28 -6.89 -14.89
CA ILE A 393 -14.12 -7.43 -13.53
C ILE A 393 -14.79 -6.53 -12.48
N THR A 394 -14.73 -5.20 -12.64
CA THR A 394 -15.29 -4.26 -11.66
C THR A 394 -16.79 -4.09 -11.80
N GLY A 395 -17.39 -4.49 -12.92
CA GLY A 395 -18.81 -4.27 -13.20
C GLY A 395 -19.17 -2.81 -13.40
N GLU A 396 -18.17 -1.95 -13.61
CA GLU A 396 -18.27 -0.49 -13.70
C GLU A 396 -17.46 0.03 -14.90
N GLU A 397 -17.84 1.18 -15.46
CA GLU A 397 -16.97 1.95 -16.38
C GLU A 397 -15.85 2.69 -15.63
N THR A 398 -15.16 2.01 -14.72
CA THR A 398 -14.13 2.61 -13.85
C THR A 398 -12.95 3.17 -14.66
N MET A 399 -12.60 2.51 -15.77
CA MET A 399 -11.73 3.07 -16.81
C MET A 399 -12.58 3.43 -18.01
N LYS A 400 -12.69 4.71 -18.37
CA LYS A 400 -13.32 5.09 -19.64
C LYS A 400 -12.60 4.35 -20.77
N THR A 401 -13.27 3.39 -21.39
CA THR A 401 -12.91 2.91 -22.72
C THR A 401 -12.90 4.16 -23.59
N SER A 402 -11.75 4.49 -24.16
CA SER A 402 -11.70 5.58 -25.12
C SER A 402 -12.50 5.13 -26.36
N GLU A 403 -13.81 5.31 -26.32
CA GLU A 403 -14.54 5.62 -27.52
C GLU A 403 -13.87 6.85 -28.12
N ILE A 404 -13.58 6.75 -29.40
CA ILE A 404 -12.99 7.80 -30.20
C ILE A 404 -13.88 9.03 -30.00
N ARG A 405 -13.41 10.02 -29.22
CA ARG A 405 -14.03 11.33 -29.18
C ARG A 405 -13.86 11.93 -30.56
N GLU A 406 -14.95 12.03 -31.31
CA GLU A 406 -15.02 12.60 -32.66
C GLU A 406 -14.91 14.14 -32.71
N ASP A 407 -14.53 14.80 -31.62
CA ASP A 407 -14.31 16.25 -31.62
C ASP A 407 -13.01 16.58 -30.90
N ASP A 408 -11.92 16.68 -31.68
CA ASP A 408 -10.92 17.74 -31.55
C ASP A 408 -9.85 17.57 -32.65
N ASP A 409 -9.98 18.39 -33.68
CA ASP A 409 -9.28 18.36 -34.97
C ASP A 409 -7.79 18.78 -34.91
N LYS A 410 -7.10 18.52 -33.80
CA LYS A 410 -5.64 18.73 -33.67
C LYS A 410 -5.03 17.65 -32.79
N GLY A 411 -4.69 16.54 -33.44
CA GLY A 411 -4.11 15.33 -32.85
C GLY A 411 -3.06 15.59 -31.76
N ARG A 412 -3.46 15.39 -30.50
CA ARG A 412 -2.58 15.10 -29.38
C ARG A 412 -3.38 14.53 -28.21
N HIS A 413 -3.89 13.32 -28.35
CA HIS A 413 -4.50 12.59 -27.25
C HIS A 413 -3.63 11.41 -26.84
N THR A 414 -2.88 11.60 -25.76
CA THR A 414 -2.23 10.53 -25.01
C THR A 414 -2.81 10.60 -23.60
N THR A 415 -3.28 9.50 -23.04
CA THR A 415 -3.65 9.43 -21.62
C THR A 415 -2.37 9.68 -20.81
N THR A 416 -2.09 10.92 -20.43
CA THR A 416 -0.76 11.35 -19.91
C THR A 416 -0.57 11.20 -18.41
N HIS A 417 -1.57 10.75 -17.66
CA HIS A 417 -1.49 10.69 -16.20
C HIS A 417 -1.22 9.26 -15.71
N ARG A 418 -0.17 9.11 -14.90
CA ARG A 418 0.14 7.89 -14.15
C ARG A 418 -0.80 7.85 -12.94
N GLN A 419 -1.82 7.00 -12.94
CA GLN A 419 -2.83 7.02 -11.88
C GLN A 419 -2.99 5.65 -11.23
N MET A 420 -2.96 5.66 -9.90
CA MET A 420 -3.48 4.56 -9.08
C MET A 420 -4.98 4.79 -8.84
N ILE A 421 -5.80 3.80 -9.18
CA ILE A 421 -7.24 3.75 -8.92
C ILE A 421 -7.46 2.78 -7.77
N CYS A 422 -8.28 3.12 -6.78
CA CYS A 422 -8.72 2.13 -5.79
C CYS A 422 -10.19 1.80 -6.04
N LEU A 423 -10.46 0.52 -6.16
CA LEU A 423 -11.79 -0.06 -6.33
C LEU A 423 -12.53 -0.09 -5.00
N GLU A 424 -13.86 -0.18 -5.04
CA GLU A 424 -14.70 -0.24 -3.84
C GLU A 424 -14.39 -1.46 -2.96
N ASN A 425 -14.00 -2.58 -3.58
CA ASN A 425 -13.56 -3.79 -2.89
C ASN A 425 -12.17 -3.67 -2.22
N GLY A 426 -11.55 -2.49 -2.24
CA GLY A 426 -10.27 -2.24 -1.57
C GLY A 426 -9.03 -2.67 -2.37
N VAL A 427 -9.18 -3.11 -3.62
CA VAL A 427 -8.07 -3.41 -4.54
C VAL A 427 -7.55 -2.11 -5.16
N SER A 428 -6.23 -1.97 -5.28
CA SER A 428 -5.61 -0.86 -6.02
C SER A 428 -5.14 -1.31 -7.40
N ILE A 429 -5.55 -0.61 -8.45
CA ILE A 429 -5.11 -0.82 -9.83
C ILE A 429 -4.17 0.31 -10.24
N ILE A 430 -3.02 -0.01 -10.84
CA ILE A 430 -2.06 0.96 -11.34
C ILE A 430 -1.89 0.76 -12.85
N ASP A 431 -2.35 1.74 -13.64
CA ASP A 431 -2.08 1.84 -15.08
C ASP A 431 -1.19 3.06 -15.31
N THR A 432 0.09 2.85 -15.60
CA THR A 432 0.99 3.97 -15.93
C THR A 432 1.37 3.94 -17.41
N PRO A 433 1.34 5.08 -18.12
CA PRO A 433 1.78 5.15 -19.51
C PRO A 433 3.23 4.67 -19.73
N GLY A 434 4.09 4.68 -18.70
CA GLY A 434 5.45 4.13 -18.76
C GLY A 434 5.52 2.60 -18.86
N MET A 435 4.40 1.91 -18.63
CA MET A 435 4.25 0.47 -18.91
C MET A 435 3.83 0.20 -20.36
N ARG A 436 3.43 1.24 -21.12
CA ARG A 436 3.00 1.11 -22.52
C ARG A 436 4.25 1.14 -23.41
N GLU A 437 4.39 0.07 -24.18
CA GLU A 437 5.45 -0.15 -25.18
C GLU A 437 6.87 -0.15 -24.61
N ILE A 438 7.28 -1.30 -24.08
CA ILE A 438 8.71 -1.59 -23.91
C ILE A 438 9.35 -1.76 -25.29
N GLY A 439 10.29 -0.87 -25.63
CA GLY A 439 11.33 -1.06 -26.63
C GLY A 439 10.81 -1.45 -28.01
N MET A 440 10.03 -0.58 -28.65
CA MET A 440 9.77 -0.66 -30.09
C MET A 440 10.54 0.44 -30.82
N ALA A 441 11.86 0.47 -30.65
CA ALA A 441 12.76 1.07 -31.62
C ALA A 441 13.18 -0.04 -32.60
N ASN A 442 12.36 -0.28 -33.63
CA ASN A 442 12.76 -0.85 -34.93
C ASN A 442 13.80 -1.98 -34.97
N THR A 443 13.64 -3.04 -34.17
CA THR A 443 14.24 -4.35 -34.49
C THR A 443 13.20 -5.44 -34.27
N GLN A 444 12.63 -5.90 -35.39
CA GLN A 444 12.15 -7.27 -35.45
C GLN A 444 13.33 -8.16 -35.00
N ASP A 445 13.09 -9.01 -33.99
CA ASP A 445 13.88 -10.20 -33.65
C ASP A 445 15.07 -10.11 -32.64
N GLY A 446 15.13 -9.14 -31.71
CA GLY A 446 16.18 -9.11 -30.65
C GLY A 446 15.71 -9.43 -29.22
N ILE A 447 16.44 -10.30 -28.50
CA ILE A 447 16.44 -10.40 -27.01
C ILE A 447 17.15 -9.19 -26.36
N ASP A 448 17.88 -8.44 -27.18
CA ASP A 448 19.03 -7.65 -26.77
C ASP A 448 18.69 -6.44 -25.89
N ASP A 449 17.57 -5.74 -26.10
CA ASP A 449 17.27 -4.52 -25.33
C ASP A 449 16.90 -4.80 -23.85
N THR A 450 16.31 -5.96 -23.56
CA THR A 450 15.77 -6.30 -22.21
C THR A 450 16.82 -6.80 -21.24
N PHE A 451 17.81 -7.46 -21.82
CA PHE A 451 18.91 -8.09 -21.11
C PHE A 451 20.22 -7.39 -21.53
N SER A 452 20.12 -6.15 -21.98
CA SER A 452 21.26 -5.34 -22.43
C SER A 452 22.28 -5.15 -21.31
N ASP A 453 21.80 -5.00 -20.08
CA ASP A 453 22.58 -5.03 -18.85
C ASP A 453 23.28 -6.38 -18.63
N ILE A 454 22.61 -7.51 -18.88
CA ILE A 454 23.24 -8.84 -18.82
C ILE A 454 24.29 -8.99 -19.92
N LEU A 455 24.01 -8.53 -21.14
CA LEU A 455 24.96 -8.54 -22.25
C LEU A 455 26.20 -7.68 -21.95
N GLU A 456 26.01 -6.54 -21.30
CA GLU A 456 27.09 -5.67 -20.84
C GLU A 456 27.92 -6.37 -19.76
N LEU A 457 27.29 -7.03 -18.79
CA LEU A 457 27.98 -7.87 -17.80
C LEU A 457 28.73 -9.04 -18.46
N GLU A 458 28.15 -9.73 -19.45
CA GLU A 458 28.84 -10.79 -20.20
C GLU A 458 30.09 -10.25 -20.91
N SER A 459 30.02 -9.04 -21.46
CA SER A 459 31.17 -8.39 -22.12
C SER A 459 32.31 -8.01 -21.16
N GLN A 460 32.02 -7.88 -19.86
CA GLN A 460 32.98 -7.58 -18.81
C GLN A 460 33.63 -8.83 -18.20
N CYS A 461 33.23 -10.03 -18.62
CA CYS A 461 33.89 -11.26 -18.20
C CYS A 461 35.36 -11.27 -18.62
N ARG A 462 36.22 -11.79 -17.73
CA ARG A 462 37.65 -11.97 -18.02
C ARG A 462 37.92 -12.82 -19.27
N PHE A 463 37.04 -13.78 -19.56
CA PHE A 463 37.15 -14.70 -20.69
C PHE A 463 36.02 -14.46 -21.69
N SER A 464 36.35 -14.41 -22.98
CA SER A 464 35.40 -14.20 -24.07
C SER A 464 34.45 -15.38 -24.32
N ASP A 465 34.79 -16.57 -23.81
CA ASP A 465 34.03 -17.82 -23.91
C ASP A 465 33.53 -18.31 -22.54
N CYS A 466 33.38 -17.40 -21.58
CA CYS A 466 32.90 -17.72 -20.25
C CYS A 466 31.55 -18.42 -20.31
N ARG A 467 31.40 -19.58 -19.64
CA ARG A 467 30.12 -20.28 -19.48
C ARG A 467 29.37 -19.86 -18.22
N HIS A 468 29.97 -18.94 -17.47
CA HIS A 468 29.43 -18.33 -16.26
C HIS A 468 29.15 -19.36 -15.13
N ASP A 469 29.88 -20.47 -15.10
CA ASP A 469 29.64 -21.62 -14.20
C ASP A 469 30.71 -21.81 -13.13
N THR A 470 31.99 -21.80 -13.48
CA THR A 470 33.10 -21.96 -12.50
C THR A 470 34.26 -21.00 -12.73
N GLU A 471 34.17 -20.17 -13.77
CA GLU A 471 35.28 -19.37 -14.26
C GLU A 471 35.63 -18.21 -13.31
N PRO A 472 36.92 -18.02 -12.96
CA PRO A 472 37.37 -16.91 -12.12
C PRO A 472 37.32 -15.57 -12.88
N GLY A 473 36.76 -14.53 -12.25
CA GLY A 473 36.58 -13.22 -12.89
C GLY A 473 35.37 -13.15 -13.83
N CYS A 474 34.35 -13.99 -13.58
CA CYS A 474 33.05 -13.90 -14.23
C CYS A 474 32.24 -12.73 -13.65
N ALA A 475 31.97 -11.71 -14.46
CA ALA A 475 31.19 -10.54 -14.05
C ALA A 475 29.73 -10.87 -13.73
N ILE A 476 29.13 -11.83 -14.44
CA ILE A 476 27.78 -12.33 -14.15
C ILE A 476 27.68 -12.93 -12.75
N LYS A 477 28.64 -13.77 -12.35
CA LYS A 477 28.67 -14.34 -11.00
C LYS A 477 28.84 -13.28 -9.94
N ALA A 478 29.76 -12.33 -10.16
CA ALA A 478 29.96 -11.23 -9.24
C ALA A 478 28.68 -10.40 -9.05
N ALA A 479 27.95 -10.13 -10.13
CA ALA A 479 26.66 -9.42 -10.09
C ALA A 479 25.57 -10.22 -9.37
N ILE A 480 25.58 -11.56 -9.48
CA ILE A 480 24.67 -12.43 -8.74
C ILE A 480 25.01 -12.45 -7.25
N GLU A 481 26.30 -12.57 -6.90
CA GLU A 481 26.78 -12.55 -5.52
C GLU A 481 26.56 -11.20 -4.83
N SER A 482 26.63 -10.09 -5.57
CA SER A 482 26.37 -8.73 -5.05
C SER A 482 24.87 -8.40 -4.95
N GLY A 483 24.00 -9.19 -5.59
CA GLY A 483 22.56 -8.93 -5.68
C GLY A 483 22.14 -7.95 -6.77
N GLU A 484 23.08 -7.47 -7.60
CA GLU A 484 22.80 -6.61 -8.76
C GLU A 484 21.99 -7.33 -9.85
N LEU A 485 22.24 -8.63 -10.02
CA LEU A 485 21.52 -9.51 -10.95
C LEU A 485 20.94 -10.70 -10.19
N SER A 486 19.64 -10.94 -10.25
CA SER A 486 19.08 -12.16 -9.65
C SER A 486 19.42 -13.39 -10.50
N LEU A 487 19.69 -14.53 -9.84
CA LEU A 487 19.93 -15.81 -10.52
C LEU A 487 18.75 -16.19 -11.43
N GLU A 488 17.54 -16.00 -10.94
CA GLU A 488 16.28 -16.29 -11.64
C GLU A 488 16.17 -15.49 -12.95
N ARG A 489 16.60 -14.22 -12.94
CA ARG A 489 16.63 -13.39 -14.14
C ARG A 489 17.68 -13.86 -15.14
N TYR A 490 18.84 -14.29 -14.67
CA TYR A 490 19.87 -14.87 -15.53
C TYR A 490 19.44 -16.20 -16.16
N GLU A 491 18.78 -17.07 -15.39
CA GLU A 491 18.19 -18.31 -15.90
C GLU A 491 17.11 -18.03 -16.95
N LEU A 492 16.26 -17.04 -16.71
CA LEU A 492 15.25 -16.60 -17.68
C LEU A 492 15.90 -16.10 -18.98
N TYR A 493 16.97 -15.30 -18.89
CA TYR A 493 17.76 -14.89 -20.06
C TYR A 493 18.31 -16.09 -20.84
N LYS A 494 18.93 -17.05 -20.15
CA LYS A 494 19.47 -18.27 -20.78
C LYS A 494 18.39 -19.11 -21.47
N ASN A 495 17.25 -19.28 -20.80
CA ASN A 495 16.11 -20.02 -21.33
C ASN A 495 15.56 -19.34 -22.57
N LEU A 496 15.42 -18.01 -22.54
CA LEU A 496 14.99 -17.23 -23.70
C LEU A 496 15.98 -17.31 -24.86
N GLY A 497 17.28 -17.25 -24.62
CA GLY A 497 18.30 -17.42 -25.66
C GLY A 497 18.24 -18.80 -26.34
N ALA A 498 18.11 -19.86 -25.54
CA ALA A 498 17.96 -21.23 -26.04
C ALA A 498 16.64 -21.41 -26.81
N GLU A 499 15.56 -20.81 -26.34
CA GLU A 499 14.26 -20.91 -26.97
C GLU A 499 14.14 -20.06 -28.23
N ASN A 500 14.72 -18.85 -28.26
CA ASN A 500 14.80 -18.07 -29.49
C ASN A 500 15.56 -18.80 -30.58
N THR A 501 16.66 -19.49 -30.22
CA THR A 501 17.40 -20.34 -31.17
C THR A 501 16.49 -21.46 -31.72
N ARG A 502 15.70 -22.12 -30.85
CA ARG A 502 14.75 -23.17 -31.25
C ARG A 502 13.55 -22.63 -32.04
N ASN A 503 12.99 -21.48 -31.66
CA ASN A 503 11.83 -20.83 -32.26
C ASN A 503 12.19 -20.22 -33.61
N TYR A 504 13.40 -19.66 -33.76
CA TYR A 504 13.95 -19.23 -35.04
C TYR A 504 14.19 -20.42 -35.98
N ALA A 505 14.74 -21.53 -35.47
CA ALA A 505 14.87 -22.77 -36.25
C ALA A 505 13.50 -23.33 -36.68
N LYS A 506 12.50 -23.34 -35.79
CA LYS A 506 11.11 -23.74 -36.10
C LYS A 506 10.45 -22.80 -37.10
N LYS A 507 10.53 -21.48 -36.93
CA LYS A 507 10.01 -20.49 -37.90
C LYS A 507 10.66 -20.63 -39.28
N LYS A 508 11.97 -20.88 -39.33
CA LYS A 508 12.70 -21.16 -40.58
C LYS A 508 12.23 -22.45 -41.23
N MET A 509 11.97 -23.50 -40.43
CA MET A 509 11.35 -24.74 -40.93
C MET A 509 9.92 -24.51 -41.43
N ILE A 510 9.07 -23.82 -40.68
CA ILE A 510 7.68 -23.50 -41.07
C ILE A 510 7.65 -22.66 -42.35
N SER A 511 8.53 -21.65 -42.47
CA SER A 511 8.67 -20.84 -43.68
C SER A 511 9.16 -21.67 -44.87
N LYS A 512 10.09 -22.61 -44.65
CA LYS A 512 10.55 -23.56 -45.67
C LYS A 512 9.40 -24.48 -46.12
N TRP A 513 8.63 -25.03 -45.18
CA TRP A 513 7.46 -25.86 -45.43
C TRP A 513 6.36 -25.07 -46.16
N GLN A 514 6.07 -23.82 -45.80
CA GLN A 514 5.10 -22.98 -46.51
C GLN A 514 5.54 -22.65 -47.95
N LYS A 515 6.84 -22.41 -48.15
CA LYS A 515 7.42 -22.23 -49.50
C LYS A 515 7.34 -23.50 -50.33
N GLU A 516 7.62 -24.67 -49.73
CA GLU A 516 7.49 -25.97 -50.38
C GLU A 516 6.02 -26.29 -50.68
N TYR A 517 5.09 -26.04 -49.75
CA TYR A 517 3.66 -26.24 -49.94
C TYR A 517 3.08 -25.35 -51.05
N LYS A 518 3.50 -24.08 -51.13
CA LYS A 518 3.16 -23.19 -52.28
C LYS A 518 3.78 -23.66 -53.61
N LYS A 519 4.89 -24.41 -53.56
CA LYS A 519 5.56 -24.97 -54.74
C LYS A 519 4.87 -26.25 -55.24
N TYR A 520 4.35 -27.07 -54.32
CA TYR A 520 3.60 -28.30 -54.64
C TYR A 520 2.10 -28.06 -54.87
N GLY A 521 1.50 -27.01 -54.29
CA GLY A 521 0.12 -26.60 -54.51
C GLY A 521 -0.14 -25.90 -55.86
N LYS A 522 0.89 -25.75 -56.71
CA LYS A 522 0.78 -25.27 -58.10
C LYS A 522 0.73 -26.40 -59.14
N ILE A 523 0.65 -27.66 -58.72
CA ILE A 523 0.40 -28.81 -59.59
C ILE A 523 -0.93 -29.46 -59.21
N ARG A 524 -2.03 -28.80 -59.56
CA ARG A 524 -3.22 -29.39 -60.19
C ARG A 524 -4.20 -28.29 -60.58
#